data_AF-A0A2W0A2B2-F1
#
_entry.id   AF-A0A2W0A2B2-F1
#
_cell.length_a   1.000
_cell.length_b   1.000
_cell.length_c   1.000
_cell.angle_alpha   90.00
_cell.angle_beta   90.00
_cell.angle_gamma   90.00
#
_symmetry.space_group_name_H-M   'P 1'
#
loop_
_entity.id
_entity.type
_entity.pdbx_description
1 polymer ?
#
loop_
_entity_poly.entity_id
_entity_poly.type
_entity_poly.pdbx_seq_one_letter_code
_entity_poly.pdbx_strand_id
1 'polypeptide(L)'
;MKAKWYGDQSDLVKWSVLLHLAKAHKLHTIVQICFLNHYDFPSISIDGEKFQVPREVIQHFRTISSVQNISKDVRIFVFEEAFYNRDPEVTRFWSHLLPEDILVLYQHQTNRNGKPWIEEKQQQLAKAINVDLSQVKIARSEEMASGVVFLFCRKP
;
A
#
# COMPACT_ATOMS: atom_id res chain seq x y z
N MET A 1 7.26 6.07 -27.68
CA MET A 1 6.17 6.56 -26.80
C MET A 1 5.48 5.36 -26.19
N LYS A 2 5.46 5.22 -24.86
CA LYS A 2 4.59 4.22 -24.20
C LYS A 2 3.21 4.84 -24.08
N ALA A 3 2.18 4.22 -24.66
CA ALA A 3 0.80 4.62 -24.43
C ALA A 3 0.50 4.52 -22.93
N LYS A 4 0.13 5.63 -22.28
CA LYS A 4 -0.24 5.68 -20.87
C LYS A 4 -1.76 5.67 -20.79
N TRP A 5 -2.34 4.49 -20.57
CA TRP A 5 -3.74 4.36 -20.17
C TRP A 5 -3.84 4.49 -18.65
N TYR A 6 -5.02 4.93 -18.18
CA TYR A 6 -5.28 5.40 -16.83
C TYR A 6 -4.85 4.38 -15.74
N GLY A 7 -4.12 4.87 -14.73
CA GLY A 7 -3.51 4.11 -13.64
C GLY A 7 -2.30 4.87 -13.09
N ASP A 8 -2.19 5.01 -11.77
CA ASP A 8 -1.07 5.75 -11.17
C ASP A 8 0.20 4.89 -11.19
N GLN A 9 1.37 5.51 -11.37
CA GLN A 9 2.66 4.82 -11.30
C GLN A 9 2.84 4.13 -9.95
N SER A 10 2.29 4.70 -8.89
CA SER A 10 2.28 4.10 -7.55
C SER A 10 1.54 2.75 -7.51
N ASP A 11 0.41 2.62 -8.20
CA ASP A 11 -0.33 1.36 -8.26
C ASP A 11 0.42 0.30 -9.06
N LEU A 12 1.06 0.70 -10.17
CA LEU A 12 1.92 -0.20 -10.95
C LEU A 12 3.07 -0.73 -10.09
N VAL A 13 3.76 0.14 -9.34
CA VAL A 13 4.85 -0.28 -8.44
C VAL A 13 4.30 -1.19 -7.34
N LYS A 14 3.16 -0.84 -6.71
CA LYS A 14 2.51 -1.64 -5.67
C LYS A 14 2.22 -3.06 -6.13
N TRP A 15 1.48 -3.22 -7.21
CA TRP A 15 1.11 -4.54 -7.67
C TRP A 15 2.29 -5.32 -8.23
N SER A 16 3.28 -4.63 -8.81
CA SER A 16 4.54 -5.28 -9.23
C SER A 16 5.29 -5.88 -8.04
N VAL A 17 5.46 -5.12 -6.95
CA VAL A 17 6.15 -5.58 -5.74
C VAL A 17 5.39 -6.75 -5.10
N LEU A 18 4.09 -6.59 -4.87
CA LEU A 18 3.29 -7.62 -4.17
C LEU A 18 3.26 -8.95 -4.94
N LEU A 19 3.09 -8.92 -6.27
CA LEU A 19 3.08 -10.15 -7.07
C LEU A 19 4.46 -10.80 -7.17
N HIS A 20 5.54 -10.01 -7.24
CA HIS A 20 6.88 -10.58 -7.20
C HIS A 20 7.19 -11.24 -5.86
N LEU A 21 6.82 -10.60 -4.75
CA LEU A 21 6.98 -11.19 -3.41
C LEU A 21 6.18 -12.49 -3.30
N ALA A 22 4.90 -12.48 -3.69
CA ALA A 22 4.06 -13.67 -3.65
C ALA A 22 4.68 -14.82 -4.45
N LYS A 23 5.12 -14.56 -5.69
CA LYS A 23 5.76 -15.59 -6.54
C LYS A 23 7.10 -16.09 -5.97
N ALA A 24 7.98 -15.18 -5.57
CA ALA A 24 9.30 -15.52 -5.04
C ALA A 24 9.22 -16.37 -3.78
N HIS A 25 8.19 -16.14 -2.96
CA HIS A 25 7.95 -16.86 -1.72
C HIS A 25 6.89 -17.97 -1.83
N LYS A 26 6.42 -18.28 -3.04
CA LYS A 26 5.39 -19.31 -3.30
C LYS A 26 4.11 -19.12 -2.49
N LEU A 27 3.73 -17.87 -2.24
CA LEU A 27 2.48 -17.52 -1.57
C LEU A 27 1.34 -17.48 -2.60
N HIS A 28 0.20 -18.06 -2.23
CA HIS A 28 -0.98 -18.15 -3.10
C HIS A 28 -2.04 -17.08 -2.81
N THR A 29 -1.83 -16.27 -1.77
CA THR A 29 -2.81 -15.32 -1.27
C THR A 29 -2.14 -14.00 -0.90
N ILE A 30 -2.73 -12.89 -1.33
CA ILE A 30 -2.44 -11.54 -0.83
C ILE A 30 -3.71 -11.03 -0.14
N VAL A 31 -3.57 -10.56 1.09
CA VAL A 31 -4.65 -9.86 1.79
C VAL A 31 -4.32 -8.38 1.83
N GLN A 32 -5.09 -7.58 1.11
CA GLN A 32 -5.00 -6.13 1.17
C GLN A 32 -5.96 -5.58 2.23
N ILE A 33 -5.40 -4.85 3.18
CA ILE A 33 -6.15 -4.15 4.22
C ILE A 33 -6.14 -2.66 3.89
N CYS A 34 -7.32 -2.10 3.65
CA CYS A 34 -7.45 -0.69 3.28
C CYS A 34 -7.63 0.17 4.53
N PHE A 35 -6.73 1.13 4.75
CA PHE A 35 -6.91 2.11 5.81
C PHE A 35 -7.81 3.23 5.31
N LEU A 36 -8.99 3.37 5.90
CA LEU A 36 -9.92 4.43 5.55
C LEU A 36 -9.46 5.75 6.17
N ASN A 37 -8.94 6.63 5.33
CA ASN A 37 -8.71 8.02 5.74
C ASN A 37 -9.96 8.84 5.46
N HIS A 38 -10.49 9.52 6.47
CA HIS A 38 -11.62 10.43 6.31
C HIS A 38 -11.08 11.79 5.87
N TYR A 39 -11.39 12.19 4.64
CA TYR A 39 -11.10 13.52 4.12
C TYR A 39 -12.30 14.00 3.30
N ASP A 40 -12.61 15.29 3.42
CA ASP A 40 -13.57 15.92 2.52
C ASP A 40 -12.98 15.95 1.11
N PHE A 41 -13.76 15.55 0.12
CA PHE A 41 -13.34 15.72 -1.26
C PHE A 41 -13.20 17.21 -1.56
N PRO A 42 -12.06 17.66 -2.09
CA PRO A 42 -11.89 19.06 -2.43
C PRO A 42 -12.91 19.44 -3.50
N SER A 43 -13.47 20.65 -3.41
CA SER A 43 -14.34 21.16 -4.47
C SER A 43 -13.56 21.34 -5.77
N ILE A 44 -14.23 21.07 -6.89
CA ILE A 44 -13.76 21.46 -8.23
C ILE A 44 -14.21 22.89 -8.53
N SER A 45 -13.51 23.57 -9.43
CA SER A 45 -13.88 24.89 -9.93
C SER A 45 -14.34 24.78 -11.38
N ILE A 46 -15.51 25.32 -11.71
CA ILE A 46 -16.02 25.47 -13.07
C ILE A 46 -16.37 26.94 -13.22
N ASP A 47 -15.70 27.65 -14.13
CA ASP A 47 -15.87 29.09 -14.37
C ASP A 47 -15.80 29.98 -13.11
N GLY A 48 -14.99 29.57 -12.13
CA GLY A 48 -14.80 30.28 -10.86
C GLY A 48 -15.80 29.90 -9.76
N GLU A 49 -16.84 29.13 -10.09
CA GLU A 49 -17.78 28.57 -9.12
C GLU A 49 -17.29 27.22 -8.59
N LYS A 50 -17.53 26.98 -7.29
CA LYS A 50 -17.09 25.75 -6.62
C LYS A 50 -18.21 24.71 -6.60
N PHE A 51 -17.90 23.51 -7.06
CA PHE A 51 -18.80 22.36 -7.03
C PHE A 51 -18.20 21.20 -6.24
N GLN A 52 -19.04 20.40 -5.61
CA GLN A 52 -18.60 19.12 -5.04
C GLN A 52 -18.32 18.13 -6.16
N VAL A 53 -17.35 17.23 -5.94
CA VAL A 53 -17.07 16.15 -6.89
C VAL A 53 -18.30 15.23 -6.93
N PRO A 54 -18.85 14.92 -8.12
CA PRO A 54 -19.99 14.02 -8.22
C PRO A 54 -19.70 12.63 -7.63
N ARG A 55 -20.69 12.05 -6.95
CA ARG A 55 -20.53 10.79 -6.22
C ARG A 55 -20.17 9.62 -7.15
N GLU A 56 -20.74 9.60 -8.34
CA GLU A 56 -20.48 8.60 -9.38
C GLU A 56 -19.02 8.61 -9.84
N VAL A 57 -18.38 9.79 -9.90
CA VAL A 57 -16.96 9.94 -10.23
C VAL A 57 -16.10 9.39 -9.09
N ILE A 58 -16.45 9.75 -7.85
CA ILE A 58 -15.76 9.23 -6.65
C ILE A 58 -15.83 7.70 -6.63
N GLN A 59 -17.02 7.13 -6.82
CA GLN A 59 -17.22 5.68 -6.78
C GLN A 59 -16.42 4.96 -7.87
N HIS A 60 -16.43 5.48 -9.09
CA HIS A 60 -15.69 4.87 -10.20
C HIS A 60 -14.18 4.77 -9.90
N PHE A 61 -13.56 5.84 -9.41
CA PHE A 61 -12.11 5.88 -9.17
C PHE A 61 -11.68 5.35 -7.79
N ARG A 62 -12.61 5.10 -6.86
CA ARG A 62 -12.31 4.57 -5.51
C ARG A 62 -12.73 3.11 -5.32
N THR A 63 -13.29 2.46 -6.33
CA THR A 63 -13.61 1.03 -6.27
C THR A 63 -12.32 0.20 -6.32
N ILE A 64 -11.82 -0.15 -5.14
CA ILE A 64 -10.58 -0.91 -5.02
C ILE A 64 -10.76 -2.39 -5.30
N SER A 65 -11.97 -2.95 -5.25
CA SER A 65 -12.21 -4.38 -5.49
C SER A 65 -11.73 -4.89 -6.85
N SER A 66 -11.56 -4.01 -7.86
CA SER A 66 -11.05 -4.39 -9.18
C SER A 66 -9.66 -5.04 -9.17
N VAL A 67 -8.82 -4.77 -8.16
CA VAL A 67 -7.48 -5.39 -8.05
C VAL A 67 -7.54 -6.91 -7.96
N GLN A 68 -8.67 -7.45 -7.47
CA GLN A 68 -8.82 -8.89 -7.22
C GLN A 68 -8.65 -9.72 -8.51
N ASN A 69 -8.78 -9.07 -9.67
CA ASN A 69 -8.69 -9.70 -10.98
C ASN A 69 -7.29 -9.58 -11.63
N ILE A 70 -6.29 -8.99 -10.97
CA ILE A 70 -4.95 -8.75 -11.57
C ILE A 70 -4.19 -10.05 -11.83
N SER A 71 -4.36 -11.08 -11.00
CA SER A 71 -3.66 -12.36 -11.13
C SER A 71 -4.64 -13.53 -11.05
N LYS A 72 -4.39 -14.56 -11.87
CA LYS A 72 -5.10 -15.85 -11.79
C LYS A 72 -4.43 -16.83 -10.82
N ASP A 73 -3.13 -16.65 -10.59
CA ASP A 73 -2.30 -17.59 -9.81
C ASP A 73 -2.21 -17.20 -8.32
N VAL A 74 -2.44 -15.93 -8.03
CA VAL A 74 -2.42 -15.37 -6.66
C VAL A 74 -3.79 -14.81 -6.35
N ARG A 75 -4.47 -15.37 -5.36
CA ARG A 75 -5.76 -14.88 -4.87
C ARG A 75 -5.56 -13.59 -4.10
N ILE A 76 -6.35 -12.57 -4.39
CA ILE A 76 -6.26 -11.29 -3.68
C ILE A 76 -7.59 -11.05 -2.95
N PHE A 77 -7.51 -10.88 -1.64
CA PHE A 77 -8.64 -10.43 -0.82
C PHE A 77 -8.47 -8.95 -0.50
N VAL A 78 -9.54 -8.18 -0.55
CA VAL A 78 -9.54 -6.77 -0.15
C VAL A 78 -10.52 -6.59 1.00
N PHE A 79 -10.02 -6.16 2.15
CA PHE A 79 -10.82 -5.76 3.30
C PHE A 79 -10.94 -4.24 3.31
N GLU A 80 -12.17 -3.75 3.21
CA GLU A 80 -12.52 -2.32 3.16
C GLU A 80 -12.93 -1.77 4.54
N GLU A 81 -12.72 -2.54 5.61
CA GLU A 81 -13.01 -2.09 6.97
C GLU A 81 -12.19 -0.85 7.34
N ALA A 82 -12.82 0.10 8.05
CA ALA A 82 -12.17 1.31 8.46
C ALA A 82 -11.17 1.03 9.59
N PHE A 83 -9.88 1.10 9.25
CA PHE A 83 -8.76 1.03 10.19
C PHE A 83 -8.27 2.43 10.55
N TYR A 84 -8.18 2.73 11.84
CA TYR A 84 -8.01 4.11 12.36
C TYR A 84 -6.63 4.35 12.99
N ASN A 85 -5.90 3.32 13.42
CA ASN A 85 -4.60 3.50 14.08
C ASN A 85 -3.54 2.48 13.66
N ARG A 86 -2.56 2.94 12.87
CA ARG A 86 -1.59 2.09 12.17
C ARG A 86 -0.71 1.27 13.10
N ASP A 87 -0.17 1.83 14.18
CA ASP A 87 0.86 1.14 14.97
C ASP A 87 0.29 -0.06 15.76
N PRO A 88 -0.80 0.08 16.54
CA PRO A 88 -1.42 -1.07 17.20
C PRO A 88 -1.96 -2.11 16.21
N GLU A 89 -2.43 -1.66 15.05
CA GLU A 89 -2.95 -2.56 14.02
C GLU A 89 -1.83 -3.38 13.36
N VAL A 90 -0.64 -2.81 13.13
CA VAL A 90 0.52 -3.54 12.63
C VAL A 90 0.93 -4.68 13.56
N THR A 91 1.07 -4.40 14.86
CA THR A 91 1.38 -5.43 15.87
C THR A 91 0.29 -6.50 15.91
N ARG A 92 -0.99 -6.10 15.84
CA ARG A 92 -2.11 -7.03 15.80
C ARG A 92 -2.07 -7.90 14.54
N PHE A 93 -1.83 -7.36 13.35
CA PHE A 93 -1.75 -8.18 12.15
C PHE A 93 -0.59 -9.16 12.22
N TRP A 94 0.57 -8.70 12.67
CA TRP A 94 1.74 -9.57 12.87
C TRP A 94 1.45 -10.75 13.80
N SER A 95 0.69 -10.54 14.88
CA SER A 95 0.35 -11.63 15.81
C SER A 95 -0.54 -12.70 15.18
N HIS A 96 -1.33 -12.37 14.17
CA HIS A 96 -2.24 -13.30 13.48
C HIS A 96 -1.62 -13.99 12.26
N LEU A 97 -0.49 -13.50 11.77
CA LEU A 97 0.25 -14.18 10.70
C LEU A 97 0.77 -15.54 11.17
N LEU A 98 0.82 -16.51 10.26
CA LEU A 98 1.47 -17.80 10.48
C LEU A 98 2.98 -17.70 10.22
N PRO A 99 3.80 -18.64 10.71
CA PRO A 99 5.17 -18.79 10.22
C PRO A 99 5.19 -18.80 8.69
N GLU A 100 6.21 -18.19 8.09
CA GLU A 100 6.39 -18.01 6.64
C GLU A 100 5.53 -16.94 5.96
N ASP A 101 4.47 -16.44 6.62
CA ASP A 101 3.70 -15.32 6.07
C ASP A 101 4.55 -14.04 5.99
N ILE A 102 4.18 -13.18 5.06
CA ILE A 102 4.88 -11.91 4.82
C ILE A 102 3.95 -10.75 5.13
N LEU A 103 4.35 -9.92 6.09
CA LEU A 103 3.75 -8.62 6.31
C LEU A 103 4.39 -7.60 5.37
N VAL A 104 3.58 -6.80 4.66
CA VAL A 104 4.04 -5.71 3.80
C VAL A 104 3.35 -4.42 4.20
N LEU A 105 4.13 -3.37 4.48
CA LEU A 105 3.65 -2.01 4.69
C LEU A 105 3.97 -1.13 3.51
N TYR A 106 2.92 -0.64 2.85
CA TYR A 106 2.97 0.39 1.83
C TYR A 106 3.06 1.77 2.49
N GLN A 107 4.12 2.53 2.20
CA GLN A 107 4.31 3.86 2.75
C GLN A 107 4.61 4.87 1.63
N HIS A 108 4.03 6.06 1.78
CA HIS A 108 4.40 7.23 1.00
C HIS A 108 5.37 8.11 1.78
N GLN A 109 6.26 8.78 1.08
CA GLN A 109 7.09 9.83 1.63
C GLN A 109 6.21 10.93 2.24
N THR A 110 6.33 11.12 3.54
CA THR A 110 5.57 12.14 4.29
C THR A 110 6.30 13.49 4.33
N ASN A 111 7.62 13.53 4.07
CA ASN A 111 8.44 14.73 4.13
C ASN A 111 8.99 15.13 2.75
N ARG A 112 8.36 16.09 2.06
CA ARG A 112 8.87 16.55 0.75
C ARG A 112 10.18 17.36 0.81
N ASN A 113 10.69 17.62 2.01
CA ASN A 113 11.94 18.36 2.24
C ASN A 113 13.21 17.51 2.11
N GLY A 114 13.12 16.29 1.57
CA GLY A 114 14.29 15.46 1.21
C GLY A 114 15.04 14.82 2.38
N LYS A 115 14.55 14.91 3.62
CA LYS A 115 15.17 14.22 4.76
C LYS A 115 14.98 12.70 4.64
N PRO A 116 15.99 11.88 5.01
CA PRO A 116 15.84 10.43 5.09
C PRO A 116 14.64 10.04 5.95
N TRP A 117 13.74 9.21 5.43
CA TRP A 117 12.52 8.78 6.13
C TRP A 117 12.30 7.27 6.08
N ILE A 118 12.92 6.57 5.12
CA ILE A 118 12.75 5.13 4.93
C ILE A 118 13.34 4.34 6.10
N GLU A 119 14.55 4.70 6.54
CA GLU A 119 15.24 4.03 7.66
C GLU A 119 14.47 4.19 8.97
N GLU A 120 13.96 5.40 9.25
CA GLU A 120 13.09 5.66 10.41
C GLU A 120 11.83 4.77 10.38
N LYS A 121 11.18 4.63 9.21
CA LYS A 121 10.01 3.76 9.05
C LYS A 121 10.36 2.28 9.17
N GLN A 122 11.54 1.87 8.71
CA GLN A 122 12.05 0.51 8.87
C GLN A 122 12.25 0.18 10.36
N GLN A 123 12.85 1.09 11.13
CA GLN A 123 13.02 0.96 12.58
C GLN A 123 11.68 0.92 13.33
N GLN A 124 10.72 1.77 12.93
CA GLN A 124 9.36 1.75 13.49
C GLN A 124 8.68 0.40 13.27
N LEU A 125 8.77 -0.16 12.06
CA LEU A 125 8.23 -1.49 11.78
C LEU A 125 8.92 -2.58 12.62
N ALA A 126 10.26 -2.62 12.61
CA ALA A 126 11.03 -3.61 13.36
C ALA A 126 10.64 -3.62 14.84
N LYS A 127 10.51 -2.43 15.44
CA LYS A 127 10.04 -2.25 16.81
C LYS A 127 8.60 -2.73 17.01
N ALA A 128 7.69 -2.36 16.11
CA ALA A 128 6.26 -2.70 16.23
C ALA A 128 5.98 -4.20 16.20
N ILE A 129 6.79 -4.97 15.46
CA ILE A 129 6.64 -6.43 15.34
C ILE A 129 7.68 -7.22 16.14
N ASN A 130 8.51 -6.54 16.92
CA ASN A 130 9.55 -7.08 17.80
C ASN A 130 10.52 -8.03 17.08
N VAL A 131 11.14 -7.54 16.00
CA VAL A 131 12.17 -8.25 15.21
C VAL A 131 13.43 -7.42 15.08
N ASP A 132 14.54 -8.08 14.75
CA ASP A 132 15.77 -7.40 14.36
C ASP A 132 15.56 -6.54 13.10
N LEU A 133 16.19 -5.36 13.07
CA LEU A 133 16.10 -4.44 11.93
C LEU A 133 16.51 -5.10 10.61
N SER A 134 17.47 -6.03 10.66
CA SER A 134 17.96 -6.78 9.50
C SER A 134 16.91 -7.72 8.88
N GLN A 135 15.86 -8.07 9.63
CA GLN A 135 14.75 -8.89 9.13
C GLN A 135 13.71 -8.06 8.37
N VAL A 136 13.70 -6.74 8.54
CA VAL A 136 12.83 -5.84 7.78
C VAL A 136 13.54 -5.48 6.47
N LYS A 137 12.95 -5.87 5.34
CA LYS A 137 13.47 -5.63 4.00
C LYS A 137 12.71 -4.52 3.30
N ILE A 138 13.31 -3.98 2.25
CA ILE A 138 12.80 -2.85 1.48
C ILE A 138 12.57 -3.27 0.02
N ALA A 139 11.44 -2.87 -0.55
CA ALA A 139 11.21 -2.86 -1.99
C ALA A 139 10.73 -1.46 -2.42
N ARG A 140 11.18 -0.99 -3.59
CA ARG A 140 10.82 0.30 -4.19
C ARG A 140 11.16 0.29 -5.67
N SER A 141 10.64 1.26 -6.42
CA SER A 141 11.15 1.57 -7.76
C SER A 141 11.93 2.89 -7.71
N GLU A 142 13.10 2.91 -8.35
CA GLU A 142 13.92 4.13 -8.46
C GLU A 142 13.47 5.00 -9.64
N GLU A 143 12.79 4.40 -10.63
CA GLU A 143 12.36 5.06 -11.87
C GLU A 143 10.88 5.44 -11.88
N MET A 144 10.05 4.77 -11.08
CA MET A 144 8.60 5.00 -11.02
C MET A 144 8.17 5.28 -9.58
N ALA A 145 7.32 6.29 -9.38
CA ALA A 145 6.72 6.57 -8.08
C ALA A 145 7.76 6.61 -6.93
N SER A 146 8.85 7.34 -7.09
CA SER A 146 10.00 7.38 -6.17
C SER A 146 9.66 7.78 -4.73
N GLY A 147 8.49 8.40 -4.51
CA GLY A 147 7.93 8.70 -3.19
C GLY A 147 7.25 7.51 -2.50
N VAL A 148 7.38 6.28 -3.00
CA VAL A 148 6.75 5.08 -2.44
C VAL A 148 7.81 4.07 -2.00
N VAL A 149 7.58 3.45 -0.84
CA VAL A 149 8.39 2.33 -0.35
C VAL A 149 7.51 1.23 0.23
N PHE A 150 8.00 -0.01 0.13
CA PHE A 150 7.42 -1.19 0.74
C PHE A 150 8.41 -1.69 1.77
N LEU A 151 7.97 -1.73 3.03
CA LEU A 151 8.71 -2.38 4.10
C LEU A 151 8.08 -3.75 4.31
N PHE A 152 8.87 -4.82 4.32
CA PHE A 152 8.31 -6.15 4.48
C PHE A 152 9.15 -7.03 5.39
N CYS A 153 8.49 -7.94 6.10
CA CYS A 153 9.14 -8.90 6.97
C CYS A 153 8.42 -10.24 6.84
N ARG A 154 9.20 -11.33 6.77
CA ARG A 154 8.68 -12.69 6.80
C ARG A 154 8.68 -13.17 8.25
N LYS A 155 7.56 -13.73 8.68
CA LYS A 155 7.43 -14.29 10.02
C LYS A 155 8.25 -15.58 10.12
N PRO A 156 9.12 -15.71 11.14
CA PRO A 156 9.90 -16.93 11.37
C PRO A 156 9.02 -18.13 11.76
#